data_AF-A0A9E5QE22-F1
#
_entry.id   AF-A0A9E5QE22-F1
#
_cell.length_a   1.000
_cell.length_b   1.000
_cell.length_c   1.000
_cell.angle_alpha   90.00
_cell.angle_beta   90.00
_cell.angle_gamma   90.00
#
_symmetry.space_group_name_H-M   'P 1'
#
loop_
_entity.id
_entity.type
_entity.pdbx_description
1 polymer ?
#
loop_
_entity_poly.entity_id
_entity_poly.type
_entity_poly.pdbx_seq_one_letter_code
_entity_poly.pdbx_strand_id
1 'polypeptide(L)' 'VMDIPYRRAWQKIQESEERLGVKLVETQTGGIGGGGAQLTPECKEIMAKYGSL' A
#
# COMPACT_ATOMS: atom_id res chain seq x y z
N VAL A 1 -14.67 4.78 -10.85
CA VAL A 1 -13.19 4.85 -10.85
C VAL A 1 -12.80 5.81 -9.72
N MET A 2 -11.80 5.48 -8.90
CA MET A 2 -11.31 6.42 -7.89
C MET A 2 -10.81 7.70 -8.58
N ASP A 3 -11.25 8.87 -8.13
CA ASP A 3 -10.86 10.17 -8.69
C ASP A 3 -9.49 10.65 -8.15
N ILE A 4 -8.65 9.70 -7.71
CA ILE A 4 -7.34 9.95 -7.11
C ILE A 4 -6.27 9.71 -8.17
N PRO A 5 -5.47 10.73 -8.53
CA PRO A 5 -4.31 10.53 -9.39
C PRO A 5 -3.36 9.49 -8.80
N TYR A 6 -2.85 8.58 -9.64
CA TYR A 6 -1.98 7.48 -9.22
C TYR A 6 -0.82 7.93 -8.31
N ARG A 7 -0.13 9.01 -8.68
CA ARG A 7 0.94 9.60 -7.87
C ARG A 7 0.45 10.04 -6.48
N ARG A 8 -0.74 10.63 -6.40
CA ARG A 8 -1.33 11.08 -5.13
C ARG A 8 -1.71 9.88 -4.26
N ALA A 9 -2.23 8.80 -4.85
CA ALA A 9 -2.47 7.56 -4.14
C ALA A 9 -1.16 6.99 -3.55
N TRP A 10 -0.09 6.99 -4.35
CA TRP A 10 1.23 6.54 -3.89
C TRP A 10 1.81 7.39 -2.76
N GLN A 11 1.70 8.72 -2.86
CA GLN A 11 2.11 9.62 -1.78
C GLN A 11 1.33 9.35 -0.49
N LYS A 12 0.02 9.11 -0.58
CA LYS A 12 -0.81 8.78 0.59
C LYS A 12 -0.40 7.47 1.25
N ILE A 13 -0.03 6.47 0.46
CA ILE A 13 0.53 5.21 0.97
C ILE A 13 1.84 5.50 1.72
N GLN A 14 2.78 6.22 1.11
CA GLN A 14 4.07 6.54 1.74
C GLN A 14 3.91 7.32 3.05
N GLU A 15 3.06 8.35 3.06
CA GLU A 15 2.73 9.11 4.27
C GLU A 15 2.15 8.20 5.38
N SER A 16 1.35 7.20 5.01
CA SER A 16 0.76 6.26 5.96
C SER A 16 1.81 5.30 6.52
N GLU A 17 2.70 4.79 5.68
CA GLU A 17 3.83 3.94 6.09
C GLU A 17 4.76 4.67 7.06
N GLU A 18 5.10 5.93 6.78
CA GLU A 18 5.94 6.76 7.67
C GLU A 18 5.30 6.98 9.04
N ARG A 19 3.99 7.25 9.07
CA ARG A 19 3.25 7.48 10.32
C ARG A 19 3.05 6.22 11.15
N LEU A 20 2.83 5.09 10.48
CA LEU A 20 2.61 3.80 11.14
C LEU A 20 3.92 3.09 11.51
N GLY A 21 5.04 3.49 10.89
CA GLY A 21 6.35 2.84 11.07
C GLY A 21 6.41 1.43 10.48
N VAL A 22 5.47 1.06 9.62
CA VAL A 22 5.40 -0.25 8.95
C VAL A 22 5.14 -0.09 7.46
N LYS A 23 5.61 -1.05 6.67
CA LYS A 23 5.29 -1.12 5.24
C LYS A 23 3.89 -1.67 5.04
N LEU A 24 3.12 -1.01 4.18
CA LEU A 24 1.77 -1.41 3.81
C LEU A 24 1.75 -2.17 2.49
N VAL A 25 2.70 -1.89 1.61
CA VAL A 25 2.78 -2.47 0.27
C VAL A 25 4.20 -2.90 -0.05
N GLU A 26 4.35 -4.12 -0.54
CA GLU A 26 5.56 -4.60 -1.17
C GLU A 26 5.52 -4.28 -2.66
N THR A 27 6.54 -3.55 -3.12
CA THR A 27 6.72 -3.26 -4.54
C THR A 27 7.75 -4.21 -5.12
N GLN A 28 7.39 -4.94 -6.17
CA GLN A 28 8.35 -5.67 -6.96
C GLN A 28 8.89 -4.73 -8.04
N THR A 29 10.17 -4.36 -7.95
CA THR A 29 10.85 -3.61 -9.02
C THR A 29 10.94 -4.51 -10.25
N GLY A 30 10.33 -4.07 -11.35
CA GLY A 30 10.05 -4.92 -12.50
C GLY A 30 11.25 -5.14 -13.43
N GLY A 31 11.57 -6.42 -13.66
CA GLY A 31 12.11 -6.92 -14.93
C GLY A 31 10.98 -7.27 -15.92
N ILE A 32 11.23 -8.17 -16.88
CA ILE A 32 10.42 -8.46 -18.09
C ILE A 32 8.90 -8.72 -17.84
N GLY A 33 8.48 -9.06 -16.62
CA GLY A 33 7.07 -9.29 -16.25
C GLY A 33 6.27 -8.07 -15.75
N GLY A 34 6.89 -6.89 -15.60
CA GLY A 34 6.24 -5.68 -15.10
C GLY A 34 6.26 -5.56 -13.56
N GLY A 35 6.47 -4.34 -13.06
CA GLY A 35 6.46 -4.07 -11.63
C GLY A 35 5.05 -4.06 -11.06
N GLY A 36 4.87 -4.65 -9.89
CA GLY A 36 3.58 -4.75 -9.20
C GLY A 36 3.68 -4.31 -7.74
N ALA A 37 2.54 -4.04 -7.12
CA ALA A 37 2.42 -3.72 -5.71
C ALA A 37 1.41 -4.67 -5.05
N GLN A 38 1.77 -5.29 -3.93
CA GLN A 38 0.90 -6.19 -3.17
C GLN A 38 0.88 -5.79 -1.69
N LEU A 39 -0.25 -5.99 -1.02
CA LEU A 39 -0.37 -5.71 0.42
C LEU A 39 0.54 -6.63 1.24
N THR A 40 1.26 -6.04 2.20
CA THR A 40 2.04 -6.79 3.19
C THR A 40 1.12 -7.59 4.11
N PRO A 41 1.61 -8.67 4.74
CA PRO A 41 0.89 -9.37 5.81
C PRO A 41 0.42 -8.41 6.92
N GLU A 42 1.28 -7.49 7.35
CA GLU A 42 1.00 -6.49 8.38
C GLU A 42 -0.14 -5.56 7.97
N CYS A 43 -0.18 -5.14 6.71
CA CYS A 43 -1.29 -4.34 6.19
C CYS A 43 -2.62 -5.08 6.29
N LYS A 44 -2.63 -6.37 5.95
CA LYS A 44 -3.85 -7.21 6.03
C LYS A 44 -4.33 -7.33 7.48
N GLU A 45 -3.43 -7.46 8.45
CA GLU A 45 -3.80 -7.47 9.87
C GLU A 45 -4.39 -6.14 10.34
N ILE A 46 -3.80 -5.02 9.92
CA ILE A 46 -4.31 -3.68 10.24
C ILE A 46 -5.70 -3.49 9.63
N MET A 47 -5.88 -3.89 8.36
CA MET A 47 -7.18 -3.82 7.68
C MET A 47 -8.22 -4.71 8.35
N ALA A 48 -7.85 -5.91 8.82
CA ALA A 48 -8.76 -6.79 9.55
C ALA A 48 -9.25 -6.16 10.86
N LYS A 49 -8.37 -5.50 11.61
CA LYS A 49 -8.71 -4.76 12.83
C LYS A 49 -9.57 -3.51 12.55
N TYR A 50 -9.30 -2.83 11.45
CA TYR A 50 -10.05 -1.63 11.05
C TYR A 50 -11.45 -1.99 10.52
N GLY A 51 -11.57 -3.03 9.69
CA GLY A 51 -12.83 -3.46 9.09
C GLY A 51 -13.77 -4.21 10.04
N SER A 52 -13.31 -4.53 11.25
CA SER A 52 -14.13 -5.07 12.33
C SER A 52 -14.78 -3.99 13.23
N LEU A 53 -14.63 -2.70 12.88
CA LEU A 53 -15.36 -1.56 13.47
C LEU A 53 -16.68 -1.31 12.72
#